data_AF-A0A5J5S1G9-F1
#
_entry.id   AF-A0A5J5S1G9-F1
#
_cell.length_a   1.000
_cell.length_b   1.000
_cell.length_c   1.000
_cell.angle_alpha   90.00
_cell.angle_beta   90.00
_cell.angle_gamma   90.00
#
_symmetry.space_group_name_H-M   'P 1'
#
loop_
_entity.id
_entity.type
_entity.pdbx_description
1 polymer ?
#
loop_
_entity_poly.entity_id
_entity_poly.type
_entity_poly.pdbx_seq_one_letter_code
_entity_poly.pdbx_strand_id
1 'polypeptide(L)'
;MSNLSSKPYQIGYALTPKKEQTFIVPSLLSHASQNGVVLTKIDPTKPLIQQGPFDCILHKLYDSDWKQNLQDFASRNPNIPIIASPESIDILRNRISMLETVSKLKINNTGVPKQITITEVTGLENLKLNFPLIAKPLDADGSETSHKLHLIFDKDGLNNLTAPFVLQEFVNHGGVVFKVYVAGKYFRSRIWQRQGEGKVVNLKRRKCPRRV
;
A
#
# COMPACT_ATOMS: atom_id res chain seq x y z
N MET A 1 24.88 -37.50 -0.39
CA MET A 1 25.18 -37.11 1.00
C MET A 1 23.95 -36.42 1.58
N SER A 2 23.42 -36.97 2.68
CA SER A 2 22.27 -36.57 3.50
C SER A 2 20.97 -36.11 2.81
N ASN A 3 20.18 -37.08 2.32
CA ASN A 3 18.74 -36.94 2.09
C ASN A 3 18.01 -37.06 3.45
N LEU A 4 18.09 -36.03 4.29
CA LEU A 4 17.07 -35.82 5.31
C LEU A 4 15.91 -35.15 4.59
N SER A 5 14.79 -35.85 4.45
CA SER A 5 13.50 -35.26 4.12
C SER A 5 13.22 -34.15 5.15
N SER A 6 13.56 -32.91 4.82
CA SER A 6 13.25 -31.75 5.65
C SER A 6 11.74 -31.63 5.68
N LYS A 7 11.14 -31.71 6.87
CA LYS A 7 9.70 -31.49 7.08
C LYS A 7 9.25 -30.26 6.28
N PRO A 8 8.14 -30.31 5.53
CA PRO A 8 7.65 -29.17 4.77
C PRO A 8 7.38 -27.97 5.69
N TYR A 9 7.75 -26.77 5.25
CA TYR A 9 7.47 -25.53 5.94
C TYR A 9 5.96 -25.27 6.00
N GLN A 10 5.43 -25.04 7.21
CA GLN A 10 4.03 -24.75 7.48
C GLN A 10 3.81 -23.24 7.50
N ILE A 11 3.27 -22.68 6.41
CA ILE A 11 3.00 -21.24 6.32
C ILE A 11 1.51 -21.00 6.53
N GLY A 12 1.16 -20.38 7.66
CA GLY A 12 -0.19 -19.93 7.93
C GLY A 12 -0.49 -18.64 7.17
N TYR A 13 -1.65 -18.52 6.52
CA TYR A 13 -2.07 -17.29 5.85
C TYR A 13 -3.44 -16.78 6.29
N ALA A 14 -3.56 -15.46 6.47
CA ALA A 14 -4.82 -14.77 6.73
C ALA A 14 -4.96 -13.56 5.79
N LEU A 15 -5.87 -13.63 4.82
CA LEU A 15 -6.05 -12.64 3.77
C LEU A 15 -7.50 -12.19 3.68
N THR A 16 -7.76 -11.00 3.14
CA THR A 16 -9.13 -10.63 2.77
C THR A 16 -9.68 -11.58 1.71
N PRO A 17 -11.01 -11.83 1.65
CA PRO A 17 -11.60 -12.76 0.69
C PRO A 17 -11.20 -12.49 -0.76
N LYS A 18 -11.17 -11.20 -1.15
CA LYS A 18 -10.74 -10.77 -2.48
C LYS A 18 -9.28 -11.15 -2.78
N LYS A 19 -8.39 -11.06 -1.79
CA LYS A 19 -6.98 -11.41 -1.95
C LYS A 19 -6.76 -12.90 -1.97
N GLU A 20 -7.46 -13.64 -1.13
CA GLU A 20 -7.42 -15.10 -1.14
C GLU A 20 -7.78 -15.62 -2.53
N GLN A 21 -8.90 -15.17 -3.11
CA GLN A 21 -9.31 -15.55 -4.46
C GLN A 21 -8.30 -15.17 -5.56
N THR A 22 -7.58 -14.07 -5.38
CA THR A 22 -6.62 -13.58 -6.39
C THR A 22 -5.24 -14.25 -6.28
N PHE A 23 -4.80 -14.57 -5.06
CA PHE A 23 -3.43 -15.01 -4.79
C PHE A 23 -3.33 -16.50 -4.43
N ILE A 24 -4.28 -17.05 -3.69
CA ILE A 24 -4.28 -18.45 -3.27
C ILE A 24 -4.98 -19.29 -4.34
N VAL A 25 -4.33 -19.39 -5.49
CA VAL A 25 -4.83 -20.10 -6.67
C VAL A 25 -4.12 -21.45 -6.85
N PRO A 26 -4.70 -22.41 -7.61
CA PRO A 26 -4.12 -23.75 -7.74
C PRO A 26 -2.66 -23.78 -8.20
N SER A 27 -2.26 -22.86 -9.07
CA SER A 27 -0.86 -22.76 -9.53
C SER A 27 0.11 -22.38 -8.41
N LEU A 28 -0.28 -21.49 -7.50
CA LEU A 28 0.55 -21.16 -6.33
C LEU A 28 0.62 -22.34 -5.35
N LEU A 29 -0.50 -23.00 -5.08
CA LEU A 29 -0.56 -24.14 -4.16
C LEU A 29 0.29 -25.32 -4.66
N SER A 30 0.20 -25.63 -5.96
CA SER A 30 1.02 -26.66 -6.60
C SER A 30 2.50 -26.31 -6.54
N HIS A 31 2.86 -25.07 -6.87
CA HIS A 31 4.25 -24.61 -6.80
C HIS A 31 4.81 -24.63 -5.38
N ALA A 32 4.03 -24.19 -4.38
CA ALA A 32 4.43 -24.22 -2.97
C ALA A 32 4.71 -25.65 -2.51
N SER A 33 3.79 -26.58 -2.79
CA SER A 33 3.92 -28.00 -2.41
C SER A 33 5.17 -28.65 -3.04
N GLN A 34 5.41 -28.40 -4.33
CA GLN A 34 6.62 -28.89 -5.04
C GLN A 34 7.93 -28.35 -4.44
N ASN A 35 7.88 -27.22 -3.72
CA ASN A 35 9.03 -26.60 -3.07
C ASN A 35 9.01 -26.81 -1.54
N GLY A 36 8.28 -27.81 -1.05
CA GLY A 36 8.27 -28.17 0.37
C GLY A 36 7.59 -27.15 1.27
N VAL A 37 6.61 -26.41 0.75
CA VAL A 37 5.81 -25.42 1.50
C VAL A 37 4.34 -25.83 1.51
N VAL A 38 3.74 -25.82 2.69
CA VAL A 38 2.31 -26.02 2.90
C VAL A 38 1.69 -24.70 3.30
N LEU A 39 0.70 -24.24 2.52
CA LEU A 39 -0.06 -23.02 2.81
C LEU A 39 -1.37 -23.39 3.52
N THR A 40 -1.51 -22.98 4.77
CA THR A 40 -2.67 -23.28 5.60
C THR A 40 -3.46 -22.01 5.88
N LYS A 41 -4.76 -22.02 5.56
CA LYS A 41 -5.64 -20.91 5.88
C LYS A 41 -5.82 -20.78 7.39
N ILE A 42 -5.60 -19.60 7.93
CA ILE A 42 -5.90 -19.27 9.32
C ILE A 42 -7.34 -18.78 9.40
N ASP A 43 -8.07 -19.24 10.41
CA ASP A 43 -9.37 -18.71 10.80
C ASP A 43 -9.17 -17.52 11.75
N PRO A 44 -9.40 -16.27 11.30
CA PRO A 44 -9.17 -15.08 12.13
C PRO A 44 -10.16 -14.96 13.31
N THR A 45 -11.22 -15.78 13.35
CA THR A 45 -12.20 -15.79 14.45
C THR A 45 -11.76 -16.63 15.65
N LYS A 46 -10.63 -17.36 15.53
CA LYS A 46 -10.09 -18.24 16.56
C LYS A 46 -8.69 -17.78 16.99
N PRO A 47 -8.26 -18.10 18.22
CA PRO A 47 -6.92 -17.76 18.69
C PRO A 47 -5.83 -18.32 17.75
N LEU A 48 -4.97 -17.44 17.22
CA LEU A 48 -3.91 -17.83 16.26
C LEU A 48 -2.96 -18.89 16.85
N ILE A 49 -2.64 -18.76 18.15
CA ILE A 49 -1.73 -19.66 18.87
C ILE A 49 -2.18 -21.13 18.86
N GLN A 50 -3.47 -21.40 18.67
CA GLN A 50 -4.04 -22.76 18.69
C GLN A 50 -4.12 -23.41 17.30
N GLN A 51 -3.77 -22.68 16.24
CA GLN A 51 -3.95 -23.13 14.85
C GLN A 51 -2.66 -23.67 14.21
N GLY A 52 -1.54 -23.61 14.93
CA GLY A 52 -0.23 -24.09 14.48
C GLY A 52 -0.04 -25.61 14.61
N PRO A 53 1.19 -26.10 14.38
CA PRO A 53 2.44 -25.35 14.28
C PRO A 53 2.59 -24.60 12.94
N PHE A 54 3.17 -23.40 12.99
CA PHE A 54 3.55 -22.62 11.81
C PHE A 54 5.05 -22.30 11.86
N ASP A 55 5.67 -22.20 10.70
CA ASP A 55 7.04 -21.71 10.51
C ASP A 55 7.06 -20.25 10.02
N CYS A 56 5.92 -19.74 9.56
CA CYS A 56 5.75 -18.34 9.13
C CYS A 56 4.26 -17.98 9.11
N ILE A 57 3.95 -16.71 9.38
CA ILE A 57 2.62 -16.13 9.20
C ILE A 57 2.64 -15.12 8.04
N LEU A 58 1.78 -15.31 7.05
CA LEU A 58 1.51 -14.34 5.99
C LEU A 58 0.15 -13.69 6.25
N HIS A 59 0.07 -12.37 6.23
CA HIS A 59 -1.22 -11.74 6.44
C HIS A 59 -1.43 -10.43 5.68
N LYS A 60 -2.71 -10.12 5.46
CA LYS A 60 -3.18 -8.84 4.96
C LYS A 60 -4.57 -8.54 5.55
N LEU A 61 -4.66 -8.62 6.88
CA LEU A 61 -5.80 -8.20 7.69
C LEU A 61 -5.31 -7.13 8.68
N TYR A 62 -6.20 -6.22 9.08
CA TYR A 62 -5.79 -4.98 9.75
C TYR A 62 -6.69 -4.53 10.89
N ASP A 63 -7.74 -5.29 11.19
CA ASP A 63 -8.62 -5.06 12.32
C ASP A 63 -7.88 -5.23 13.66
N SER A 64 -8.41 -4.61 14.71
CA SER A 64 -7.82 -4.59 16.05
C SER A 64 -7.63 -6.01 16.61
N ASP A 65 -8.63 -6.87 16.39
CA ASP A 65 -8.66 -8.22 16.95
C ASP A 65 -7.59 -9.10 16.28
N TRP A 66 -7.41 -8.96 14.97
CA TRP A 66 -6.31 -9.59 14.24
C TRP A 66 -4.94 -9.08 14.71
N LYS A 67 -4.79 -7.75 14.90
CA LYS A 67 -3.54 -7.18 15.42
C LYS A 67 -3.20 -7.74 16.81
N GLN A 68 -4.18 -7.86 17.70
CA GLN A 68 -3.99 -8.45 19.02
C GLN A 68 -3.58 -9.94 18.92
N ASN A 69 -4.24 -10.71 18.05
CA ASN A 69 -3.86 -12.10 17.80
C ASN A 69 -2.40 -12.26 17.34
N LEU A 70 -1.92 -11.37 16.46
CA LEU A 70 -0.53 -11.37 16.01
C LEU A 70 0.44 -11.05 17.16
N GLN A 71 0.12 -10.08 18.01
CA GLN A 71 0.94 -9.71 19.17
C GLN A 71 1.03 -10.87 20.16
N ASP A 72 -0.10 -11.48 20.50
CA ASP A 72 -0.15 -12.63 21.40
C ASP A 72 0.65 -13.80 20.85
N PHE A 73 0.52 -14.08 19.55
CA PHE A 73 1.29 -15.12 18.88
C PHE A 73 2.79 -14.83 18.88
N ALA A 74 3.20 -13.61 18.53
CA ALA A 74 4.61 -13.20 18.49
C ALA A 74 5.26 -13.27 19.88
N SER A 75 4.53 -12.88 20.94
CA SER A 75 5.04 -12.92 22.31
C SER A 75 5.41 -14.34 22.78
N ARG A 76 4.71 -15.36 22.27
CA ARG A 76 4.93 -16.77 22.60
C ARG A 76 5.84 -17.47 21.61
N ASN A 77 6.05 -16.88 20.44
CA ASN A 77 6.83 -17.45 19.33
C ASN A 77 7.76 -16.40 18.71
N PRO A 78 8.75 -15.88 19.45
CA PRO A 78 9.58 -14.77 18.99
C PRO A 78 10.42 -15.08 17.75
N ASN A 79 10.63 -16.38 17.46
CA ASN A 79 11.42 -16.85 16.32
C ASN A 79 10.59 -17.12 15.05
N ILE A 80 9.26 -17.05 15.13
CA ILE A 80 8.40 -17.27 13.96
C ILE A 80 8.17 -15.94 13.25
N PRO A 81 8.60 -15.77 11.99
CA PRO A 81 8.40 -14.54 11.23
C PRO A 81 6.92 -14.29 10.93
N ILE A 82 6.50 -13.03 11.11
CA ILE A 82 5.20 -12.50 10.68
C ILE A 82 5.45 -11.51 9.55
N ILE A 83 4.92 -11.82 8.37
CA ILE A 83 5.13 -11.03 7.16
C ILE A 83 3.83 -10.31 6.77
N ALA A 84 3.78 -8.98 6.78
CA ALA A 84 4.74 -8.03 7.37
C ALA A 84 4.42 -7.75 8.85
N SER A 85 5.36 -7.20 9.62
CA SER A 85 5.06 -6.82 11.02
C SER A 85 3.98 -5.72 11.08
N PRO A 86 3.10 -5.72 12.09
CA PRO A 86 2.08 -4.67 12.25
C PRO A 86 2.66 -3.25 12.25
N GLU A 87 3.82 -3.05 12.87
CA GLU A 87 4.49 -1.75 12.98
C GLU A 87 4.95 -1.26 11.60
N SER A 88 5.54 -2.15 10.80
CA SER A 88 5.98 -1.83 9.43
C SER A 88 4.79 -1.49 8.53
N ILE A 89 3.66 -2.17 8.73
CA ILE A 89 2.43 -1.91 8.00
C ILE A 89 1.88 -0.52 8.36
N ASP A 90 1.84 -0.17 9.64
CA ASP A 90 1.28 1.11 10.10
C ASP A 90 2.07 2.30 9.53
N ILE A 91 3.40 2.19 9.38
CA ILE A 91 4.22 3.18 8.66
C ILE A 91 3.73 3.38 7.21
N LEU A 92 3.36 2.31 6.51
CA LEU A 92 2.94 2.37 5.11
C LEU A 92 1.48 2.82 4.92
N ARG A 93 0.65 2.76 5.97
CA ARG A 93 -0.75 3.17 5.90
C ARG A 93 -0.95 4.67 5.99
N ASN A 94 0.05 5.43 6.44
CA ASN A 94 0.00 6.88 6.50
C ASN A 94 0.97 7.50 5.48
N ARG A 95 0.46 8.42 4.65
CA ARG A 95 1.24 9.05 3.57
C ARG A 95 2.45 9.83 4.06
N ILE A 96 2.42 10.37 5.28
CA ILE A 96 3.52 11.14 5.86
C ILE A 96 4.65 10.18 6.21
N SER A 97 4.39 9.21 7.11
CA SER A 97 5.41 8.25 7.57
C SER A 97 5.98 7.39 6.43
N MET A 98 5.14 7.03 5.45
CA MET A 98 5.60 6.28 4.29
C MET A 98 6.59 7.09 3.43
N LEU A 99 6.32 8.38 3.19
CA LEU A 99 7.17 9.22 2.34
C LEU A 99 8.40 9.74 3.07
N GLU A 100 8.34 9.93 4.38
CA GLU A 100 9.52 10.13 5.23
C GLU A 100 10.52 8.97 5.16
N THR A 101 10.04 7.75 4.93
CA THR A 101 10.95 6.61 4.74
C THR A 101 11.74 6.74 3.44
N VAL A 102 11.14 7.32 2.39
CA VAL A 102 11.82 7.56 1.10
C VAL A 102 12.89 8.64 1.22
N SER A 103 12.65 9.70 1.99
CA SER A 103 13.63 10.79 2.17
C SER A 103 14.89 10.35 2.94
N LYS A 104 14.81 9.25 3.70
CA LYS A 104 15.94 8.66 4.44
C LYS A 104 16.80 7.73 3.57
N LEU A 105 16.37 7.40 2.34
CA LEU A 105 17.12 6.52 1.45
C LEU A 105 18.36 7.23 0.89
N LYS A 106 19.52 6.58 1.02
CA LYS A 106 20.79 7.05 0.45
C LYS A 106 20.98 6.51 -0.96
N ILE A 107 20.08 6.86 -1.87
CA ILE A 107 20.10 6.38 -3.26
C ILE A 107 20.10 7.60 -4.20
N ASN A 108 21.04 7.62 -5.14
CA ASN A 108 21.14 8.67 -6.15
C ASN A 108 19.90 8.66 -7.07
N ASN A 109 19.50 9.83 -7.57
CA ASN A 109 18.35 10.00 -8.47
C ASN A 109 17.02 9.48 -7.89
N THR A 110 16.87 9.54 -6.57
CA THR A 110 15.60 9.23 -5.90
C THR A 110 15.01 10.48 -5.26
N GLY A 111 13.68 10.48 -5.13
CA GLY A 111 12.98 11.58 -4.50
C GLY A 111 11.47 11.39 -4.54
N VAL A 112 10.80 12.21 -3.73
CA VAL A 112 9.36 12.42 -3.80
C VAL A 112 9.11 13.77 -4.44
N PRO A 113 8.10 13.94 -5.31
CA PRO A 113 7.74 15.26 -5.79
C PRO A 113 7.42 16.19 -4.60
N LYS A 114 7.73 17.48 -4.77
CA LYS A 114 7.57 18.48 -3.71
C LYS A 114 6.15 18.43 -3.15
N GLN A 115 6.03 18.41 -1.84
CA GLN A 115 4.75 18.23 -1.18
C GLN A 115 4.69 18.85 0.21
N ILE A 116 3.48 19.10 0.70
CA ILE A 116 3.19 19.59 2.04
C ILE A 116 1.97 18.85 2.60
N THR A 117 1.92 18.75 3.92
CA THR A 117 0.76 18.23 4.66
C THR A 117 -0.17 19.40 5.01
N ILE A 118 -1.45 19.25 4.71
CA ILE A 118 -2.51 20.18 5.07
C ILE A 118 -3.41 19.51 6.10
N THR A 119 -3.38 20.01 7.33
CA THR A 119 -4.23 19.55 8.43
C THR A 119 -5.57 20.29 8.49
N GLU A 120 -5.59 21.53 8.02
CA GLU A 120 -6.77 22.41 7.97
C GLU A 120 -6.75 23.24 6.68
N VAL A 121 -7.92 23.58 6.14
CA VAL A 121 -8.06 24.33 4.89
C VAL A 121 -8.04 25.84 5.17
N THR A 122 -6.91 26.34 5.65
CA THR A 122 -6.68 27.76 5.96
C THR A 122 -5.32 28.20 5.41
N GLY A 123 -5.20 29.47 4.98
CA GLY A 123 -3.92 30.06 4.57
C GLY A 123 -3.26 29.46 3.32
N LEU A 124 -4.04 28.88 2.41
CA LEU A 124 -3.52 28.20 1.21
C LEU A 124 -3.08 29.18 0.08
N GLU A 125 -3.19 30.49 0.30
CA GLU A 125 -2.79 31.50 -0.69
C GLU A 125 -1.28 31.57 -0.94
N ASN A 126 -0.46 31.18 0.04
CA ASN A 126 1.01 31.34 0.08
C ASN A 126 1.77 30.00 -0.04
N LEU A 127 1.14 28.97 -0.61
CA LEU A 127 1.79 27.69 -0.81
C LEU A 127 3.00 27.82 -1.75
N LYS A 128 4.16 27.35 -1.29
CA LYS A 128 5.37 27.26 -2.10
C LYS A 128 5.34 26.02 -3.01
N LEU A 129 4.24 25.75 -3.69
CA LEU A 129 4.08 24.63 -4.64
C LEU A 129 3.61 25.15 -6.01
N ASN A 130 4.02 24.47 -7.08
CA ASN A 130 3.65 24.81 -8.44
C ASN A 130 2.49 23.94 -8.94
N PHE A 131 1.52 24.56 -9.60
CA PHE A 131 0.45 23.83 -10.27
C PHE A 131 0.95 23.12 -11.53
N PRO A 132 0.33 22.00 -11.94
CA PRO A 132 -0.79 21.33 -11.26
C PRO A 132 -0.38 20.59 -9.99
N LEU A 133 -1.31 20.47 -9.03
CA LEU A 133 -1.13 19.74 -7.77
C LEU A 133 -2.04 18.53 -7.73
N ILE A 134 -1.63 17.48 -7.03
CA ILE A 134 -2.47 16.35 -6.66
C ILE A 134 -2.69 16.34 -5.15
N ALA A 135 -3.96 16.43 -4.72
CA ALA A 135 -4.36 16.23 -3.34
C ALA A 135 -4.63 14.75 -3.08
N LYS A 136 -4.08 14.22 -1.99
CA LYS A 136 -4.18 12.82 -1.58
C LYS A 136 -4.59 12.75 -0.11
N PRO A 137 -5.59 11.95 0.28
CA PRO A 137 -5.89 11.69 1.69
C PRO A 137 -4.64 11.24 2.45
N LEU A 138 -4.57 11.53 3.75
CA LEU A 138 -3.46 11.05 4.58
C LEU A 138 -3.43 9.53 4.67
N ASP A 139 -4.60 8.91 4.74
CA ASP A 139 -4.74 7.46 4.70
C ASP A 139 -4.33 6.95 3.31
N ALA A 140 -3.34 6.06 3.28
CA ALA A 140 -2.78 5.49 2.05
C ALA A 140 -3.40 4.15 1.67
N ASP A 141 -4.03 3.44 2.61
CA ASP A 141 -4.66 2.13 2.44
C ASP A 141 -5.75 1.90 3.50
N GLY A 142 -6.71 1.02 3.20
CA GLY A 142 -7.70 0.52 4.16
C GLY A 142 -9.13 1.05 4.00
N SER A 143 -9.40 1.96 3.05
CA SER A 143 -10.76 2.44 2.78
C SER A 143 -10.92 2.91 1.33
N GLU A 144 -12.16 2.97 0.83
CA GLU A 144 -12.44 3.61 -0.47
C GLU A 144 -12.08 5.10 -0.48
N THR A 145 -12.15 5.76 0.67
CA THR A 145 -11.80 7.18 0.80
C THR A 145 -10.30 7.43 0.60
N SER A 146 -9.43 6.49 0.97
CA SER A 146 -7.97 6.57 0.76
C SER A 146 -7.54 6.71 -0.72
N HIS A 147 -8.46 6.43 -1.64
CA HIS A 147 -8.24 6.49 -3.09
C HIS A 147 -8.90 7.70 -3.77
N LYS A 148 -9.56 8.59 -3.01
CA LYS A 148 -10.18 9.82 -3.54
C LYS A 148 -9.11 10.90 -3.76
N LEU A 149 -8.51 10.90 -4.94
CA LEU A 149 -7.47 11.86 -5.33
C LEU A 149 -8.07 13.00 -6.15
N HIS A 150 -7.55 14.22 -5.98
CA HIS A 150 -7.99 15.39 -6.74
C HIS A 150 -6.80 16.00 -7.49
N LEU A 151 -6.97 16.26 -8.79
CA LEU A 151 -6.01 17.04 -9.59
C LEU A 151 -6.47 18.49 -9.66
N ILE A 152 -5.58 19.41 -9.30
CA ILE A 152 -5.88 20.81 -9.05
C ILE A 152 -4.98 21.64 -9.96
N PHE A 153 -5.56 22.55 -10.74
CA PHE A 153 -4.85 23.32 -11.76
C PHE A 153 -4.57 24.76 -11.36
N ASP A 154 -5.27 25.26 -10.35
CA ASP A 154 -5.22 26.65 -9.89
C ASP A 154 -5.63 26.76 -8.42
N LYS A 155 -5.52 27.98 -7.87
CA LYS A 155 -5.86 28.27 -6.47
C LYS A 155 -7.34 28.01 -6.16
N ASP A 156 -8.24 28.28 -7.10
CA ASP A 156 -9.69 28.09 -6.89
C ASP A 156 -10.05 26.62 -6.63
N GLY A 157 -9.31 25.70 -7.23
CA GLY A 157 -9.49 24.26 -7.01
C GLY A 157 -9.13 23.78 -5.60
N LEU A 158 -8.45 24.59 -4.78
CA LEU A 158 -8.12 24.26 -3.38
C LEU A 158 -9.33 24.40 -2.44
N ASN A 159 -10.32 25.23 -2.80
CA ASN A 159 -11.43 25.62 -1.92
C ASN A 159 -12.42 24.49 -1.61
N ASN A 160 -12.37 23.36 -2.32
CA ASN A 160 -13.33 22.25 -2.19
C ASN A 160 -12.71 20.97 -1.61
N LEU A 161 -11.53 21.07 -1.00
CA LEU A 161 -10.84 19.94 -0.39
C LEU A 161 -11.27 19.77 1.06
N THR A 162 -11.32 18.52 1.53
CA THR A 162 -11.58 18.20 2.93
C THR A 162 -10.28 17.73 3.56
N ALA A 163 -9.77 18.49 4.52
CA ALA A 163 -8.61 18.11 5.31
C ALA A 163 -8.90 16.90 6.21
N PRO A 164 -7.88 16.08 6.56
CA PRO A 164 -6.47 16.26 6.24
C PRO A 164 -6.03 15.58 4.93
N PHE A 165 -5.08 16.18 4.22
CA PHE A 165 -4.51 15.66 2.97
C PHE A 165 -3.05 16.09 2.75
N VAL A 166 -2.36 15.42 1.84
CA VAL A 166 -1.09 15.85 1.25
C VAL A 166 -1.36 16.55 -0.07
N LEU A 167 -0.82 17.77 -0.25
CA LEU A 167 -0.68 18.40 -1.56
C LEU A 167 0.70 18.11 -2.11
N GLN A 168 0.76 17.56 -3.31
CA GLN A 168 2.01 17.24 -3.99
C GLN A 168 2.00 17.82 -5.40
N GLU A 169 3.13 18.37 -5.85
CA GLU A 169 3.31 18.80 -7.24
C GLU A 169 3.10 17.61 -8.19
N PHE A 170 2.25 17.81 -9.20
CA PHE A 170 1.99 16.79 -10.19
C PHE A 170 3.15 16.76 -11.20
N VAL A 171 3.81 15.61 -11.30
CA VAL A 171 4.87 15.38 -12.29
C VAL A 171 4.25 14.73 -13.52
N ASN A 172 4.34 15.40 -14.67
CA ASN A 172 3.96 14.78 -15.94
C ASN A 172 4.95 13.65 -16.27
N HIS A 173 4.43 12.42 -16.31
CA HIS A 173 5.19 11.19 -16.50
C HIS A 173 4.73 10.44 -17.76
N GLY A 174 4.13 11.14 -18.73
CA GLY A 174 3.73 10.57 -20.02
C GLY A 174 2.67 9.47 -19.93
N GLY A 175 1.92 9.40 -18.83
CA GLY A 175 0.95 8.33 -18.59
C GLY A 175 1.57 6.95 -18.32
N VAL A 176 2.86 6.92 -17.97
CA VAL A 176 3.62 5.69 -17.67
C VAL A 176 3.94 5.60 -16.17
N VAL A 177 3.51 4.52 -15.53
CA VAL A 177 3.87 4.22 -14.14
C VAL A 177 4.64 2.91 -14.08
N PHE A 178 5.80 2.90 -13.45
CA PHE A 178 6.55 1.69 -13.17
C PHE A 178 6.13 1.14 -11.81
N LYS A 179 5.42 0.02 -11.80
CA LYS A 179 5.07 -0.70 -10.55
C LYS A 179 6.13 -1.74 -10.26
N VAL A 180 6.83 -1.60 -9.15
CA VAL A 180 7.82 -2.57 -8.67
C VAL A 180 7.19 -3.38 -7.54
N TYR A 181 7.10 -4.69 -7.73
CA TYR A 181 6.63 -5.65 -6.73
C TYR A 181 7.84 -6.33 -6.11
N VAL A 182 7.93 -6.36 -4.78
CA VAL A 182 9.08 -6.89 -4.03
C VAL A 182 8.63 -8.03 -3.13
N ALA A 183 9.41 -9.11 -3.12
CA ALA A 183 9.27 -10.27 -2.24
C ALA A 183 10.66 -10.67 -1.72
N GLY A 184 11.03 -10.15 -0.56
CA GLY A 184 12.39 -10.27 -0.03
C GLY A 184 13.42 -9.71 -1.01
N LYS A 185 14.41 -10.54 -1.40
CA LYS A 185 15.44 -10.17 -2.39
C LYS A 185 14.95 -10.20 -3.85
N TYR A 186 13.76 -10.72 -4.11
CA TYR A 186 13.21 -10.81 -5.46
C TYR A 186 12.35 -9.60 -5.75
N PHE A 187 12.45 -9.09 -6.98
CA PHE A 187 11.58 -8.01 -7.45
C PHE A 187 11.12 -8.25 -8.88
N ARG A 188 9.98 -7.65 -9.22
CA ARG A 188 9.42 -7.66 -10.57
C ARG A 188 8.87 -6.29 -10.89
N SER A 189 9.35 -5.67 -11.95
CA SER A 189 8.78 -4.44 -12.48
C SER A 189 7.71 -4.75 -13.53
N ARG A 190 6.67 -3.91 -13.56
CA ARG A 190 5.63 -3.90 -14.58
C ARG A 190 5.35 -2.46 -14.98
N ILE A 191 5.36 -2.21 -16.28
CA ILE A 191 4.96 -0.94 -16.84
C ILE A 191 3.43 -0.92 -16.86
N TRP A 192 2.86 0.09 -16.23
CA TRP A 192 1.45 0.44 -16.33
C TRP A 192 1.34 1.65 -17.23
N GLN A 193 0.86 1.41 -18.44
CA GLN A 193 0.46 2.44 -19.37
C GLN A 193 -1.06 2.46 -19.43
N ARG A 194 -1.63 3.67 -19.44
CA ARG A 194 -3.04 3.82 -19.70
C ARG A 194 -3.32 3.40 -21.15
N GLN A 195 -4.13 2.37 -21.34
CA GLN A 195 -4.69 2.06 -22.66
C GLN A 195 -5.85 3.04 -22.92
N GLY A 196 -5.62 4.04 -23.79
CA GLY A 196 -6.66 4.93 -24.33
C GLY A 196 -7.01 6.19 -23.52
N GLU A 197 -7.46 7.22 -24.24
CA GLU A 197 -8.04 8.46 -23.71
C GLU A 197 -9.43 8.17 -23.11
N GLY A 198 -9.52 7.85 -21.82
CA GLY A 198 -10.83 7.54 -21.23
C GLY A 198 -10.88 7.66 -19.72
N LYS A 199 -11.57 8.70 -19.23
CA LYS A 199 -11.93 9.04 -17.84
C LYS A 199 -10.85 9.72 -17.00
N VAL A 200 -10.61 11.00 -17.25
CA VAL A 200 -10.35 11.89 -16.10
C VAL A 200 -11.68 12.00 -15.37
N VAL A 201 -11.72 11.58 -14.10
CA VAL A 201 -12.90 11.68 -13.25
C VAL A 201 -13.25 13.17 -13.11
N ASN A 202 -14.43 13.57 -13.61
CA ASN A 202 -15.08 14.88 -13.48
C ASN A 202 -14.16 16.11 -13.40
N LEU A 203 -13.63 16.53 -14.54
CA LEU A 203 -13.25 17.93 -14.75
C LEU A 203 -14.54 18.75 -14.94
N LYS A 204 -15.05 19.41 -13.90
CA LYS A 204 -15.89 20.59 -14.12
C LYS A 204 -14.99 21.70 -14.68
N ARG A 205 -14.73 21.67 -15.99
CA ARG A 205 -14.22 22.83 -16.72
C ARG A 205 -15.30 23.91 -16.63
N ARG A 206 -15.17 24.87 -15.72
CA ARG A 206 -15.86 26.15 -15.90
C ARG A 206 -15.24 26.79 -17.14
N LYS A 207 -16.06 27.03 -18.18
CA LYS A 207 -15.65 27.76 -19.38
C LYS A 207 -15.06 29.10 -18.94
N CYS A 208 -13.80 29.35 -19.28
CA CYS A 208 -13.24 30.69 -19.25
C CYS A 208 -14.07 31.56 -20.21
N PRO A 209 -14.60 32.73 -19.81
CA PRO A 209 -15.27 33.63 -20.74
C PRO A 209 -14.26 34.08 -21.78
N ARG A 210 -14.54 33.85 -23.05
CA ARG A 210 -13.78 34.47 -24.14
C ARG A 210 -13.95 35.99 -23.98
N ARG A 211 -12.85 36.70 -23.71
CA ARG A 211 -12.81 38.14 -23.96
C ARG A 211 -12.91 38.31 -25.48
N VAL A 212 -13.99 38.93 -25.93
CA VAL A 212 -14.05 39.64 -27.22
C VAL A 212 -13.66 41.08 -26.90
#